data_AF-A0A6N7M5H9-F1
#
_entry.id   AF-A0A6N7M5H9-F1
#
_cell.length_a   1.000
_cell.length_b   1.000
_cell.length_c   1.000
_cell.angle_alpha   90.00
_cell.angle_beta   90.00
_cell.angle_gamma   90.00
#
_symmetry.space_group_name_H-M   'P 1'
#
loop_
_entity.id
_entity.type
_entity.pdbx_description
1 polymer ?
#
loop_
_entity_poly.entity_id
_entity_poly.type
_entity_poly.pdbx_seq_one_letter_code
_entity_poly.pdbx_strand_id
1 'polypeptide(L)'
;MSFTGRDILTTEDLNKEDILEILEVTAKMEEAVHKERVLSLLSDRIVAVLFLEPSTRTRLSFVTAIHRLGAKPVIVSDAKSSSAQKGESLADMGKTGV
;
A
#
# COMPACT_ATOMS: atom_id res chain seq x y z
N MET A 1 -13.36 -6.25 13.02
CA MET A 1 -12.53 -5.49 14.01
C MET A 1 -12.21 -4.15 13.34
N SER A 2 -11.22 -3.35 13.76
CA SER A 2 -10.82 -2.17 12.95
C SER A 2 -9.38 -2.33 12.50
N PHE A 3 -9.15 -2.29 11.18
CA PHE A 3 -7.83 -2.27 10.56
C PHE A 3 -7.12 -0.90 10.72
N THR A 4 -7.76 0.09 11.36
CA THR A 4 -7.23 1.44 11.48
C THR A 4 -5.94 1.45 12.30
N GLY A 5 -4.84 1.93 11.72
CA GLY A 5 -3.54 2.06 12.40
C GLY A 5 -2.81 0.74 12.62
N ARG A 6 -3.23 -0.33 11.96
CA ARG A 6 -2.65 -1.67 12.10
C ARG A 6 -1.64 -1.96 10.98
N ASP A 7 -0.46 -2.44 11.37
CA ASP A 7 0.51 -3.02 10.43
C ASP A 7 0.23 -4.52 10.22
N ILE A 8 0.33 -5.00 8.98
CA ILE A 8 0.19 -6.42 8.62
C ILE A 8 1.55 -6.88 8.11
N LEU A 9 2.27 -7.64 8.94
CA LEU A 9 3.63 -8.09 8.65
C LEU A 9 3.64 -9.58 8.30
N THR A 10 2.74 -10.34 8.90
CA THR A 10 2.61 -11.79 8.75
C THR A 10 1.15 -12.18 8.55
N THR A 11 0.92 -13.37 8.00
CA THR A 11 -0.44 -13.93 7.92
C THR A 11 -0.99 -14.33 9.29
N GLU A 12 -0.14 -14.54 10.29
CA GLU A 12 -0.54 -14.84 11.67
C GLU A 12 -1.15 -13.62 12.36
N ASP A 13 -0.91 -12.42 11.84
CA ASP A 13 -1.61 -11.22 12.28
C ASP A 13 -3.12 -11.31 11.94
N LEU A 14 -3.54 -12.08 10.95
CA LEU A 14 -4.93 -12.12 10.52
C LEU A 14 -5.67 -13.31 11.13
N ASN A 15 -6.72 -13.03 11.92
CA ASN A 15 -7.65 -14.07 12.33
C ASN A 15 -8.69 -14.35 11.22
N LYS A 16 -9.55 -15.35 11.46
CA LYS A 16 -10.57 -15.75 10.49
C LYS A 16 -11.52 -14.59 10.16
N GLU A 17 -11.93 -13.82 11.15
CA GLU A 17 -12.86 -12.71 11.02
C GLU A 17 -12.24 -11.57 10.19
N ASP A 18 -10.96 -11.26 10.40
CA ASP A 18 -10.19 -10.29 9.61
C ASP A 18 -10.15 -10.69 8.14
N ILE A 19 -9.90 -11.98 7.85
CA ILE A 19 -9.87 -12.49 6.47
C ILE A 19 -11.25 -12.38 5.82
N LEU A 20 -12.32 -12.75 6.54
CA LEU A 20 -13.68 -12.63 6.04
C LEU A 20 -14.06 -11.18 5.75
N GLU A 21 -13.66 -10.24 6.61
CA GLU A 21 -13.84 -8.80 6.42
C GLU A 21 -13.11 -8.30 5.17
N ILE A 22 -11.85 -8.71 4.97
CA ILE A 22 -11.06 -8.38 3.76
C ILE A 22 -11.77 -8.87 2.49
N LEU A 23 -12.29 -10.11 2.50
CA LEU A 23 -12.99 -10.68 1.35
C LEU A 23 -14.31 -9.96 1.05
N GLU A 24 -15.07 -9.60 2.08
CA GLU A 24 -16.30 -8.83 1.93
C GLU A 24 -16.03 -7.44 1.33
N VAL A 25 -15.01 -6.74 1.84
CA VAL A 25 -14.59 -5.43 1.30
C VAL A 25 -14.08 -5.57 -0.13
N THR A 26 -13.36 -6.64 -0.45
CA THR A 26 -12.86 -6.91 -1.81
C THR A 26 -14.02 -7.00 -2.81
N ALA A 27 -15.08 -7.73 -2.48
CA ALA A 27 -16.27 -7.82 -3.36
C ALA A 27 -16.93 -6.45 -3.60
N LYS A 28 -17.06 -5.63 -2.54
CA LYS A 28 -17.60 -4.26 -2.65
C LYS A 28 -16.71 -3.36 -3.51
N MET A 29 -15.38 -3.47 -3.35
CA MET A 29 -14.41 -2.69 -4.13
C MET A 29 -14.41 -3.09 -5.61
N GLU A 30 -14.59 -4.37 -5.92
CA GLU A 30 -14.72 -4.84 -7.29
C GLU A 30 -15.93 -4.20 -7.99
N GLU A 31 -17.09 -4.22 -7.33
CA GLU A 31 -18.31 -3.58 -7.85
C GLU A 31 -18.13 -2.06 -7.98
N ALA A 32 -17.55 -1.40 -6.97
CA ALA A 32 -17.32 0.03 -6.97
C ALA A 32 -16.37 0.45 -8.11
N VAL A 33 -15.26 -0.26 -8.30
CA VAL A 33 -14.30 0.02 -9.38
C VAL A 33 -14.88 -0.25 -10.77
N HIS A 34 -15.81 -1.20 -10.88
CA HIS A 34 -16.52 -1.47 -12.13
C HIS A 34 -17.45 -0.31 -12.51
N LYS A 35 -18.14 0.27 -11.52
CA LYS A 35 -19.02 1.44 -11.69
C LYS A 35 -18.21 2.72 -11.91
N GLU A 36 -17.19 2.94 -11.10
CA GLU A 36 -16.34 4.12 -11.09
C GLU A 36 -14.88 3.69 -11.11
N ARG A 37 -14.20 3.92 -12.26
CA ARG A 37 -12.82 3.47 -12.48
C ARG A 37 -11.84 3.92 -11.39
N VAL A 38 -12.08 5.09 -10.80
CA VAL A 38 -11.29 5.69 -9.73
C VAL A 38 -12.26 6.25 -8.68
N LEU A 39 -12.11 5.80 -7.44
CA LEU A 39 -12.87 6.23 -6.28
C LEU A 39 -12.20 7.43 -5.63
N SER A 40 -12.95 8.21 -4.85
CA SER A 40 -12.43 9.39 -4.10
C SER A 40 -12.17 9.11 -2.61
N LEU A 41 -12.20 7.84 -2.20
CA LEU A 41 -12.15 7.39 -0.80
C LEU A 41 -10.92 7.89 -0.02
N LEU A 42 -9.77 7.98 -0.69
CA LEU A 42 -8.49 8.38 -0.09
C LEU A 42 -7.85 9.57 -0.83
N SER A 43 -8.66 10.45 -1.41
CA SER A 43 -8.22 11.55 -2.27
C SER A 43 -7.26 12.56 -1.61
N ASP A 44 -7.27 12.64 -0.28
CA ASP A 44 -6.42 13.49 0.54
C ASP A 44 -5.26 12.72 1.20
N ARG A 45 -4.97 11.50 0.75
CA ARG A 45 -3.89 10.66 1.28
C ARG A 45 -2.76 10.48 0.28
N ILE A 46 -1.54 10.42 0.84
CA ILE A 46 -0.32 10.06 0.13
C ILE A 46 0.14 8.71 0.68
N VAL A 47 0.54 7.80 -0.21
CA VAL A 47 1.00 6.46 0.17
C VAL A 47 2.41 6.24 -0.36
N ALA A 48 3.37 6.04 0.54
CA ALA A 48 4.72 5.67 0.15
C ALA A 48 4.78 4.19 -0.26
N VAL A 49 5.42 3.89 -1.39
CA VAL A 49 5.58 2.53 -1.91
C VAL A 49 7.07 2.24 -2.02
N LEU A 50 7.58 1.43 -1.09
CA LEU A 50 8.99 1.07 -0.98
C LEU A 50 9.19 -0.40 -1.36
N PHE A 51 9.84 -0.65 -2.50
CA PHE A 51 10.27 -1.98 -2.93
C PHE A 51 11.79 -1.95 -3.10
N LEU A 52 12.52 -2.49 -2.11
CA LEU A 52 13.99 -2.50 -2.11
C LEU A 52 14.58 -3.59 -3.01
N GLU A 53 13.77 -4.59 -3.34
CA GLU A 53 14.08 -5.64 -4.31
C GLU A 53 13.13 -5.58 -5.51
N PRO A 54 13.58 -5.94 -6.72
CA PRO A 54 12.74 -5.94 -7.90
C PRO A 54 11.51 -6.87 -7.76
N SER A 55 10.31 -6.28 -7.69
CA SER A 55 9.04 -7.02 -7.76
C SER A 55 7.99 -6.28 -8.58
N THR A 56 7.95 -6.55 -9.88
CA THR A 56 7.09 -5.84 -10.83
C THR A 56 5.60 -6.05 -10.53
N ARG A 57 5.17 -7.29 -10.32
CA ARG A 57 3.75 -7.61 -10.14
C ARG A 57 3.19 -6.99 -8.86
N THR A 58 3.88 -7.18 -7.75
CA THR A 58 3.45 -6.66 -6.45
C THR A 58 3.49 -5.13 -6.43
N ARG A 59 4.56 -4.51 -6.93
CA ARG A 59 4.63 -3.04 -6.97
C ARG A 59 3.50 -2.44 -7.81
N LEU A 60 3.24 -2.98 -9.00
CA LEU A 60 2.19 -2.49 -9.88
C LEU A 60 0.79 -2.70 -9.28
N SER A 61 0.53 -3.82 -8.60
CA SER A 61 -0.77 -4.05 -7.97
C SER A 61 -1.04 -3.04 -6.86
N PHE A 62 -0.05 -2.75 -6.00
CA PHE A 62 -0.19 -1.73 -4.94
C PHE A 62 -0.37 -0.32 -5.51
N VAL A 63 0.45 0.08 -6.48
CA VAL A 63 0.32 1.40 -7.14
C VAL A 63 -1.04 1.55 -7.82
N THR A 64 -1.52 0.50 -8.48
CA THR A 64 -2.85 0.50 -9.12
C THR A 64 -3.96 0.64 -8.07
N ALA A 65 -3.88 -0.08 -6.95
CA ALA A 65 -4.86 0.03 -5.87
C ALA A 65 -4.90 1.44 -5.26
N ILE A 66 -3.73 2.04 -5.00
CA ILE A 66 -3.61 3.42 -4.48
C ILE A 66 -4.29 4.41 -5.43
N HIS A 67 -4.00 4.32 -6.74
CA HIS A 67 -4.63 5.16 -7.74
C HIS A 67 -6.15 4.94 -7.83
N ARG A 68 -6.61 3.68 -7.79
CA ARG A 68 -8.05 3.37 -7.81
C ARG A 68 -8.81 3.88 -6.60
N LEU A 69 -8.14 4.06 -5.46
CA LEU A 69 -8.72 4.67 -4.26
C LEU A 69 -8.65 6.21 -4.26
N GLY A 70 -8.07 6.81 -5.30
CA GLY A 70 -7.93 8.27 -5.44
C GLY A 70 -6.70 8.85 -4.74
N ALA A 71 -5.90 8.03 -4.06
CA ALA A 71 -4.70 8.45 -3.35
C ALA A 71 -3.51 8.68 -4.29
N LYS A 72 -2.49 9.36 -3.78
CA LYS A 72 -1.26 9.67 -4.53
C LYS A 72 -0.10 8.77 -4.07
N PRO A 73 0.45 7.90 -4.93
CA PRO A 73 1.62 7.10 -4.58
C PRO A 73 2.91 7.92 -4.67
N VAL A 74 3.81 7.76 -3.69
CA VAL A 74 5.21 8.19 -3.75
C VAL A 74 6.07 6.94 -3.83
N ILE A 75 6.65 6.69 -5.00
CA ILE A 75 7.35 5.43 -5.28
C ILE A 75 8.86 5.66 -5.14
N VAL A 76 9.50 4.88 -4.27
CA VAL A 76 10.96 4.81 -4.20
C VAL A 76 11.42 3.77 -5.21
N SER A 77 11.90 4.24 -6.36
CA SER A 77 12.15 3.43 -7.55
C SER A 77 13.44 2.63 -7.53
N ASP A 78 14.38 2.95 -6.64
CA ASP A 78 15.68 2.28 -6.62
C ASP A 78 16.32 2.28 -5.23
N ALA A 79 16.59 1.10 -4.67
CA ALA A 79 17.49 0.98 -3.52
C ALA A 79 18.91 1.43 -3.87
N LYS A 80 19.29 1.41 -5.16
CA LYS A 80 20.62 1.83 -5.62
C LYS A 80 20.78 3.34 -5.86
N SER A 81 19.70 4.09 -6.06
CA SER A 81 19.74 5.55 -6.27
C SER A 81 19.08 6.36 -5.15
N SER A 82 18.29 5.72 -4.29
CA SER A 82 17.85 6.31 -3.03
C SER A 82 18.95 6.25 -1.97
N SER A 83 18.77 6.99 -0.88
CA SER A 83 19.72 7.19 0.22
C SER A 83 20.33 5.92 0.86
N ALA A 84 19.91 4.72 0.46
CA ALA A 84 20.58 3.46 0.80
C ALA A 84 22.06 3.46 0.40
N GLN A 85 22.41 4.18 -0.68
CA GLN A 85 23.82 4.37 -1.07
C GLN A 85 24.58 5.36 -0.17
N LYS A 86 23.89 6.22 0.58
CA LYS A 86 24.49 7.23 1.46
C LYS A 86 24.65 6.75 2.92
N GLY A 87 24.33 5.49 3.22
CA GLY A 87 24.46 4.94 4.56
C GLY A 87 23.33 5.30 5.52
N GLU A 88 22.17 5.75 5.02
CA GLU A 88 20.96 5.86 5.84
C GLU A 88 20.42 4.47 6.17
N SER A 89 20.04 4.26 7.44
CA SER A 89 19.48 2.99 7.88
C SER A 89 18.07 2.79 7.31
N LEU A 90 17.59 1.54 7.22
CA LEU A 90 16.19 1.24 6.88
C LEU A 90 15.20 1.96 7.80
N ALA A 91 15.58 2.17 9.07
CA ALA A 91 14.79 2.91 10.04
C ALA A 91 14.71 4.41 9.73
N ASP A 92 15.72 4.98 9.07
CA ASP A 92 15.72 6.38 8.67
C ASP A 92 14.86 6.58 7.41
N MET A 93 14.90 5.65 6.46
CA MET A 93 14.02 5.68 5.28
C MET A 93 12.53 5.66 5.65
N GLY A 94 12.15 4.88 6.67
CA GLY A 94 10.78 4.85 7.19
C GLY A 94 10.31 6.18 7.80
N LYS A 95 11.24 7.03 8.24
CA LYS A 95 10.96 8.35 8.84
C LYS A 95 10.96 9.48 7.80
N THR A 96 11.74 9.35 6.73
CA THR A 96 11.86 10.39 5.68
C THR A 96 10.55 10.64 4.92
N GLY A 97 9.56 9.75 5.03
CA GLY A 97 8.25 9.86 4.38
C GLY A 97 7.11 10.43 5.23
N VAL A 98 7.38 10.95 6.44
CA VAL A 98 6.36 11.48 7.37
C VAL A 98 6.71 12.89 7.84
#